data_AF-A0A521TYK4-F1
#
_entry.id   AF-A0A521TYK4-F1
#
_cell.length_a   1.000
_cell.length_b   1.000
_cell.length_c   1.000
_cell.angle_alpha   90.00
_cell.angle_beta   90.00
_cell.angle_gamma   90.00
#
_symmetry.space_group_name_H-M   'P 1'
#
loop_
_entity.id
_entity.type
_entity.pdbx_description
1 polymer ?
#
loop_
_entity_poly.entity_id
_entity_poly.type
_entity_poly.pdbx_seq_one_letter_code
_entity_poly.pdbx_strand_id
1 'polypeptide(L)'
;MGMHDQANYRRPKNVIEWKRTTGQFVAILEPIDQFDPKSIRELKKKGHETLLVGRLKSTGEEEWYALAYSRVDLEFDEARTLARATLERWRDGQVS
;
A
#
# COMPACT_ATOMS: atom_id res chain seq x y z
N MET A 1 -13.80 -31.72 -9.40
CA MET A 1 -13.60 -30.50 -10.20
C MET A 1 -14.11 -29.33 -9.38
N GLY A 2 -13.21 -28.66 -8.66
CA GLY A 2 -13.53 -27.48 -7.86
C GLY A 2 -12.40 -26.50 -8.07
N MET A 3 -12.49 -25.71 -9.14
CA MET A 3 -11.63 -24.55 -9.31
C MET A 3 -11.99 -23.59 -8.17
N HIS A 4 -11.19 -23.60 -7.10
CA HIS A 4 -11.05 -22.40 -6.27
C HIS A 4 -10.34 -21.37 -7.14
N ASP A 5 -11.07 -20.80 -8.10
CA ASP A 5 -10.81 -19.44 -8.54
C ASP A 5 -11.18 -18.57 -7.34
N GLN A 6 -10.26 -18.51 -6.35
CA GLN A 6 -10.24 -17.43 -5.40
C GLN A 6 -9.91 -16.21 -6.23
N ALA A 7 -10.96 -15.70 -6.90
CA ALA A 7 -11.00 -14.39 -7.49
C ALA A 7 -10.32 -13.50 -6.47
N ASN A 8 -9.13 -13.05 -6.87
CA ASN A 8 -8.27 -12.17 -6.14
C ASN A 8 -9.11 -10.91 -5.93
N TYR A 9 -9.95 -10.90 -4.88
CA TYR A 9 -10.79 -9.77 -4.49
C TYR A 9 -9.83 -8.74 -3.89
N ARG A 10 -8.94 -8.25 -4.75
CA ARG A 10 -8.15 -7.05 -4.61
C ARG A 10 -9.16 -5.95 -4.44
N ARG A 11 -9.56 -5.71 -3.19
CA ARG A 11 -10.42 -4.57 -2.83
C ARG A 11 -9.81 -3.34 -3.47
N PRO A 12 -10.58 -2.48 -4.14
CA PRO A 12 -10.03 -1.30 -4.79
C PRO A 12 -9.27 -0.45 -3.74
N LYS A 13 -7.93 -0.51 -3.78
CA LYS A 13 -7.08 0.27 -2.89
C LYS A 13 -7.03 1.68 -3.43
N ASN A 14 -7.55 2.61 -2.65
CA ASN A 14 -7.46 4.04 -2.92
C ASN A 14 -6.71 4.70 -1.78
N VAL A 15 -6.04 5.82 -2.05
CA VAL A 15 -5.45 6.60 -0.96
C VAL A 15 -6.57 7.29 -0.20
N ILE A 16 -6.80 6.86 1.05
CA ILE A 16 -7.80 7.44 1.94
C ILE A 16 -7.26 8.67 2.67
N GLU A 17 -5.95 8.70 2.92
CA GLU A 17 -5.31 9.78 3.65
C GLU A 17 -3.85 9.93 3.24
N TRP A 18 -3.36 11.17 3.20
CA TRP A 18 -1.94 11.47 3.05
C TRP A 18 -1.39 12.03 4.36
N LYS A 19 -0.38 11.36 4.91
CA LYS A 19 0.41 11.85 6.04
C LYS A 19 1.75 12.36 5.55
N ARG A 20 2.17 13.52 6.07
CA ARG A 20 3.49 14.08 5.81
C ARG A 20 4.32 13.89 7.06
N THR A 21 5.33 13.05 7.00
CA THR A 21 6.31 12.87 8.08
C THR A 21 7.56 13.68 7.77
N THR A 22 8.49 13.77 8.73
CA THR A 22 9.73 14.54 8.56
C THR A 22 10.56 14.08 7.36
N GLY A 23 10.55 12.78 7.05
CA GLY A 23 11.34 12.21 5.94
C GLY A 23 10.52 11.63 4.79
N GLN A 24 9.21 11.43 4.95
CA GLN A 24 8.41 10.69 3.96
C GLN A 24 7.01 11.29 3.74
N PHE A 25 6.49 11.11 2.53
CA PHE A 25 5.07 11.27 2.22
C PHE A 25 4.42 9.89 2.25
N VAL A 26 3.46 9.70 3.15
CA VAL A 26 2.82 8.40 3.39
C VAL A 26 1.37 8.46 2.89
N ALA A 27 1.08 7.72 1.84
CA ALA A 27 -0.27 7.45 1.36
C ALA A 27 -0.84 6.25 2.13
N ILE A 28 -1.81 6.51 2.99
CA ILE A 28 -2.57 5.48 3.70
C ILE A 28 -3.62 4.93 2.75
N LEU A 29 -3.63 3.61 2.56
CA LEU A 29 -4.57 2.93 1.67
C LEU A 29 -5.77 2.38 2.42
N GLU A 30 -5.56 1.97 3.67
CA GLU A 30 -6.57 1.34 4.51
C GLU A 30 -6.41 1.84 5.96
N PRO A 31 -7.50 1.94 6.75
CA PRO A 31 -7.42 2.39 8.14
C PRO A 31 -6.63 1.41 9.00
N ILE A 32 -5.70 1.94 9.81
CA ILE A 32 -4.81 1.15 10.68
C ILE A 32 -5.57 0.25 11.67
N ASP A 33 -6.80 0.61 12.05
CA ASP A 33 -7.64 -0.19 12.93
C ASP A 33 -7.93 -1.61 12.43
N GLN A 34 -7.94 -1.80 11.10
CA GLN A 34 -8.12 -3.13 10.49
C GLN A 34 -6.88 -4.01 10.61
N PHE A 35 -5.71 -3.43 10.86
CA PHE A 35 -4.44 -4.14 10.91
C PHE A 35 -3.94 -4.32 12.34
N ASP A 36 -3.16 -5.37 12.56
CA ASP A 36 -2.37 -5.48 13.76
C ASP A 36 -1.20 -4.47 13.70
N PRO A 37 -1.16 -3.47 14.61
CA PRO A 37 -0.17 -2.39 14.53
C PRO A 37 1.26 -2.90 14.74
N LYS A 38 1.45 -4.04 15.41
CA LYS A 38 2.78 -4.63 15.63
C LYS A 38 3.25 -5.43 14.43
N SER A 39 2.37 -5.73 13.49
CA SER A 39 2.73 -6.45 12.27
C SER A 39 3.01 -5.52 11.10
N ILE A 40 2.82 -4.20 11.24
CA ILE A 40 3.10 -3.25 10.15
C ILE A 40 4.59 -3.27 9.85
N ARG A 41 4.93 -3.62 8.61
CA ARG A 41 6.32 -3.75 8.16
C ARG A 41 6.49 -3.34 6.71
N GLU A 42 7.72 -2.96 6.36
CA GLU A 42 8.10 -2.70 4.99
C GLU A 42 8.19 -4.03 4.23
N LEU A 43 7.36 -4.20 3.20
CA LEU A 43 7.40 -5.39 2.34
C LEU A 43 8.47 -5.26 1.27
N LYS A 44 8.49 -4.10 0.59
CA LYS A 44 9.33 -3.89 -0.58
C LYS A 44 9.66 -2.41 -0.72
N LYS A 45 10.91 -2.12 -1.06
CA LYS A 45 11.35 -0.78 -1.46
C LYS A 45 11.75 -0.82 -2.92
N LYS A 46 11.13 0.03 -3.74
CA LYS A 46 11.43 0.17 -5.17
C LYS A 46 11.79 1.62 -5.47
N GLY A 47 13.09 1.90 -5.50
CA GLY A 47 13.60 3.27 -5.64
C GLY A 47 13.19 4.13 -4.45
N HIS A 48 12.37 5.15 -4.73
CA HIS A 48 11.88 6.11 -3.73
C HIS A 48 10.54 5.69 -3.10
N GLU A 49 9.93 4.59 -3.56
CA GLU A 49 8.70 4.03 -3.02
C GLU A 49 9.00 2.91 -2.02
N THR A 50 8.38 2.98 -0.85
CA THR A 50 8.37 1.93 0.16
C THR A 50 6.93 1.46 0.34
N LEU A 51 6.68 0.17 0.10
CA LEU A 51 5.41 -0.47 0.36
C LEU A 51 5.37 -1.01 1.79
N LEU A 52 4.36 -0.60 2.55
CA LEU A 52 4.07 -1.07 3.89
C LEU A 52 2.89 -2.04 3.84
N VAL A 53 3.09 -3.22 4.44
CA VAL A 53 2.03 -4.21 4.63
C VAL A 53 1.74 -4.37 6.11
N GLY A 54 0.50 -4.74 6.39
CA GLY A 54 0.04 -5.12 7.72
C GLY A 54 -0.73 -6.42 7.65
N ARG A 55 -0.84 -7.09 8.78
CA ARG A 55 -1.67 -8.28 8.96
C ARG A 55 -3.07 -7.84 9.35
N LEU A 56 -4.07 -8.23 8.59
CA LEU A 56 -5.46 -7.94 8.92
C LEU A 56 -5.86 -8.68 10.19
N LYS A 57 -6.51 -7.99 11.14
CA LYS A 57 -7.02 -8.60 12.37
C LYS A 57 -8.10 -9.65 12.10
N SER A 58 -8.90 -9.44 11.06
CA SER A 58 -10.04 -10.30 10.74
C SER A 58 -9.64 -11.63 10.11
N THR A 59 -8.67 -11.62 9.18
CA THR A 59 -8.30 -12.82 8.41
C THR A 59 -6.90 -13.35 8.73
N GLY A 60 -6.04 -12.54 9.35
CA GLY A 60 -4.64 -12.89 9.60
C GLY A 60 -3.76 -12.83 8.35
N GLU A 61 -4.27 -12.33 7.23
CA GLU A 61 -3.55 -12.19 5.97
C GLU A 61 -2.76 -10.89 5.92
N GLU A 62 -1.61 -10.92 5.22
CA GLU A 62 -0.82 -9.72 4.96
C GLU A 62 -1.40 -8.96 3.78
N GLU A 63 -1.61 -7.67 3.98
CA GLU A 63 -2.26 -6.83 2.99
C GLU A 63 -1.67 -5.42 2.99
N TRP A 64 -1.74 -4.73 1.85
CA TRP A 64 -1.12 -3.42 1.73
C TRP A 64 -1.83 -2.40 2.61
N TYR A 65 -1.05 -1.77 3.50
CA TYR A 65 -1.50 -0.77 4.45
C TYR A 65 -1.22 0.66 3.94
N ALA A 66 0.02 0.92 3.50
CA ALA A 66 0.44 2.25 3.09
C ALA A 66 1.57 2.23 2.06
N LEU A 67 1.71 3.32 1.30
CA LEU A 67 2.83 3.59 0.42
C LEU A 67 3.58 4.81 0.97
N ALA A 68 4.87 4.69 1.24
CA ALA A 68 5.72 5.77 1.70
C ALA A 68 6.69 6.20 0.59
N TYR A 69 6.85 7.50 0.42
CA TYR A 69 7.73 8.10 -0.57
C TYR A 69 8.75 9.00 0.10
N SER A 70 10.03 8.89 -0.27
CA SER A 70 11.10 9.74 0.26
C SER A 70 10.87 11.21 -0.07
N ARG A 71 10.87 12.10 0.93
CA ARG A 71 10.79 13.56 0.73
C ARG A 71 12.11 14.18 0.28
N VAL A 72 13.21 13.44 0.37
CA VAL A 72 14.53 13.92 -0.04
C VAL A 72 14.63 13.97 -1.56
N ASP A 73 13.95 13.06 -2.24
CA ASP A 73 14.10 12.83 -3.67
C ASP A 73 12.86 13.22 -4.48
N LEU A 74 11.69 13.31 -3.83
CA LEU A 74 10.41 13.54 -4.50
C LEU A 74 9.67 14.72 -3.87
N GLU A 75 8.98 15.47 -4.72
CA GLU A 75 7.96 16.42 -4.29
C GLU A 75 6.63 15.71 -3.97
N PHE A 76 5.74 16.40 -3.25
CA PHE A 76 4.45 15.83 -2.86
C PHE A 76 3.58 15.47 -4.07
N ASP A 77 3.63 16.28 -5.14
CA ASP A 77 2.86 16.02 -6.37
C ASP A 77 3.39 14.81 -7.14
N GLU A 78 4.71 14.65 -7.19
CA GLU A 78 5.35 13.46 -7.76
C GLU A 78 4.99 12.21 -6.96
N ALA A 79 5.03 12.27 -5.64
CA ALA A 79 4.60 11.18 -4.77
C ALA A 79 3.14 10.78 -5.02
N ARG A 80 2.24 11.75 -5.23
CA ARG A 80 0.84 11.49 -5.58
C ARG A 80 0.69 10.80 -6.94
N THR A 81 1.44 11.28 -7.93
CA THR A 81 1.45 10.70 -9.28
C THR A 81 1.95 9.26 -9.25
N LEU A 82 3.03 8.99 -8.51
CA LEU A 82 3.59 7.65 -8.32
C LEU A 82 2.62 6.73 -7.57
N ALA A 83 2.02 7.19 -6.49
CA ALA A 83 1.03 6.41 -5.74
C ALA A 83 -0.16 6.01 -6.63
N ARG A 84 -0.68 6.95 -7.42
CA ARG A 84 -1.76 6.66 -8.36
C ARG A 84 -1.34 5.61 -9.39
N ALA A 85 -0.17 5.78 -10.01
CA ALA A 85 0.35 4.81 -10.98
C ALA A 85 0.60 3.43 -10.35
N THR A 86 1.07 3.36 -9.10
CA THR A 86 1.26 2.10 -8.37
C THR A 86 -0.07 1.41 -8.06
N LEU A 87 -1.08 2.15 -7.63
CA LEU A 87 -2.43 1.61 -7.40
C LEU A 87 -3.09 1.16 -8.69
N GLU A 88 -2.92 1.90 -9.79
CA GLU A 88 -3.43 1.51 -11.11
C GLU A 88 -2.77 0.21 -11.59
N ARG A 89 -1.45 0.07 -11.46
CA ARG A 89 -0.74 -1.18 -11.79
C ARG A 89 -1.16 -2.34 -10.89
N TRP A 90 -1.42 -2.08 -9.61
CA TRP A 90 -1.90 -3.11 -8.68
C TRP A 90 -3.30 -3.58 -9.04
N ARG A 91 -4.19 -2.65 -9.41
CA ARG A 91 -5.54 -2.93 -9.91
C ARG A 91 -5.50 -3.77 -11.19
N ASP A 92 -4.56 -3.48 -12.10
CA ASP A 92 -4.40 -4.19 -13.37
C ASP A 92 -3.72 -5.57 -13.24
N GLY A 93 -3.28 -5.96 -12.03
CA GLY A 93 -2.57 -7.24 -11.85
C GLY A 93 -1.08 -7.19 -12.15
N GLN A 94 -0.53 -6.05 -12.57
CA GLN A 94 0.85 -5.90 -13.04
C GLN A 94 1.89 -5.74 -11.92
N VAL A 95 1.46 -5.54 -10.68
CA VAL A 95 2.36 -5.56 -9.53
C VAL A 95 2.36 -6.96 -8.91
N SER A 96 3.43 -7.72 -9.18
CA SER A 96 3.82 -8.96 -8.53
C SER A 96 5.11 -8.79 -7.71
#